data_AF-A0A943FYX3-F1
#
_entry.id   AF-A0A943FYX3-F1
#
_cell.length_a   1.000
_cell.length_b   1.000
_cell.length_c   1.000
_cell.angle_alpha   90.00
_cell.angle_beta   90.00
_cell.angle_gamma   90.00
#
_symmetry.space_group_name_H-M   'P 1'
#
loop_
_entity.id
_entity.type
_entity.pdbx_description
1 polymer ?
#
loop_
_entity_poly.entity_id
_entity_poly.type
_entity_poly.pdbx_seq_one_letter_code
_entity_poly.pdbx_strand_id
1 'polypeptide(L)'
;MKIKYYGDKIEKSTRAISLCGPTPRNNKVTSWRKEALNILQNINYDGIVYVPELKDETPVFKTKDEQVSWERDCYMNSNVLLFWVPRKFPSMLGLTTNVEFGYWLKSKKCIYGRPDGAYRTHYLDWLYNLEYNKNPINSLEELLKQAVKMSKGEQL
;
A
#
# COMPACT_ATOMS: atom_id res chain seq x y z
N MET A 1 -11.84 -0.17 -11.95
CA MET A 1 -11.01 -1.09 -11.13
C MET A 1 -11.88 -2.09 -10.40
N LYS A 2 -11.29 -3.22 -9.99
CA LYS A 2 -11.90 -4.17 -9.05
C LYS A 2 -11.21 -4.03 -7.69
N ILE A 3 -11.98 -3.87 -6.62
CA ILE A 3 -11.43 -3.74 -5.27
C ILE A 3 -11.56 -5.10 -4.57
N LYS A 4 -10.49 -5.52 -3.90
CA LYS A 4 -10.42 -6.73 -3.08
C LYS A 4 -10.06 -6.31 -1.67
N TYR A 5 -11.06 -6.32 -0.80
CA TYR A 5 -10.87 -6.04 0.61
C TYR A 5 -10.36 -7.27 1.32
N TYR A 6 -9.85 -7.02 2.51
CA TYR A 6 -9.38 -8.04 3.41
C TYR A 6 -10.43 -9.15 3.62
N GLY A 7 -10.04 -10.39 3.36
CA GLY A 7 -10.91 -11.57 3.42
C GLY A 7 -11.57 -11.96 2.10
N ASP A 8 -11.55 -11.09 1.08
CA ASP A 8 -12.08 -11.43 -0.24
C ASP A 8 -11.23 -12.51 -0.92
N LYS A 9 -11.86 -13.31 -1.78
CA LYS A 9 -11.15 -14.25 -2.66
C LYS A 9 -10.16 -13.49 -3.55
N ILE A 10 -8.88 -13.86 -3.45
CA ILE A 10 -7.80 -13.33 -4.27
C ILE A 10 -7.97 -13.81 -5.71
N GLU A 11 -7.85 -12.88 -6.66
CA GLU A 11 -7.92 -13.13 -8.10
C GLU A 11 -6.62 -12.70 -8.77
N LYS A 12 -6.09 -13.51 -9.69
CA LYS A 12 -4.88 -13.16 -10.45
C LYS A 12 -5.16 -12.03 -11.43
N SER A 13 -4.22 -11.09 -11.55
CA SER A 13 -4.27 -10.01 -12.53
C SER A 13 -2.84 -9.64 -12.94
N THR A 14 -2.67 -9.19 -14.17
CA THR A 14 -1.42 -8.60 -14.66
C THR A 14 -1.30 -7.11 -14.33
N ARG A 15 -2.36 -6.52 -13.73
CA ARG A 15 -2.44 -5.13 -13.29
C ARG A 15 -3.08 -5.12 -11.90
N ALA A 16 -2.28 -5.44 -10.88
CA ALA A 16 -2.70 -5.44 -9.49
C ALA A 16 -1.81 -4.53 -8.64
N ILE A 17 -2.45 -3.68 -7.83
CA ILE A 17 -1.81 -2.78 -6.86
C ILE A 17 -2.25 -3.18 -5.45
N SER A 18 -1.31 -3.40 -4.54
CA SER A 18 -1.59 -3.50 -3.09
C SER A 18 -1.36 -2.16 -2.40
N LEU A 19 -2.33 -1.71 -1.58
CA LEU A 19 -2.24 -0.48 -0.79
C LEU A 19 -1.58 -0.76 0.57
N CYS A 20 -0.26 -0.82 0.57
CA CYS A 20 0.58 -1.03 1.75
C CYS A 20 0.76 0.27 2.54
N GLY A 21 0.84 0.17 3.87
CA GLY A 21 0.96 1.35 4.73
C GLY A 21 0.24 1.19 6.07
N PRO A 22 0.42 2.14 6.99
CA PRO A 22 -0.23 2.09 8.28
C PRO A 22 -1.75 2.16 8.15
N THR A 23 -2.43 1.35 8.97
CA THR A 23 -3.88 1.42 9.19
C THR A 23 -4.16 2.22 10.46
N PRO A 24 -5.19 3.09 10.48
CA PRO A 24 -5.64 3.76 11.70
C PRO A 24 -5.89 2.79 12.86
N ARG A 25 -5.49 3.16 14.09
CA ARG A 25 -5.72 2.35 15.30
C ARG A 25 -7.09 2.56 15.95
N ASN A 26 -7.84 3.56 15.51
CA ASN A 26 -9.19 3.83 16.00
C ASN A 26 -10.03 4.48 14.90
N ASN A 27 -11.35 4.41 15.06
CA ASN A 27 -12.32 4.88 14.06
C ASN A 27 -12.41 6.42 13.96
N LYS A 28 -11.64 7.18 14.76
CA LYS A 28 -11.61 8.65 14.70
C LYS A 28 -10.73 9.17 13.56
N VAL A 29 -9.88 8.31 12.98
CA VAL A 29 -9.00 8.69 11.87
C VAL A 29 -9.47 7.97 10.62
N THR A 30 -9.92 8.73 9.64
CA THR A 30 -10.27 8.22 8.32
C THR A 30 -9.04 7.60 7.65
N SER A 31 -9.18 6.39 7.12
CA SER A 31 -8.11 5.75 6.35
C SER A 31 -7.82 6.52 5.07
N TRP A 32 -6.53 6.74 4.80
CA TRP A 32 -6.02 7.31 3.55
C TRP A 32 -6.37 6.42 2.33
N ARG A 33 -6.70 5.14 2.55
CA ARG A 33 -7.07 4.23 1.46
C ARG A 33 -8.38 4.64 0.80
N LYS A 34 -9.30 5.29 1.51
CA LYS A 34 -10.53 5.84 0.90
C LYS A 34 -10.20 6.92 -0.14
N GLU A 35 -9.29 7.83 0.20
CA GLU A 35 -8.79 8.84 -0.72
C GLU A 35 -8.06 8.20 -1.91
N ALA A 36 -7.22 7.19 -1.64
CA ALA A 36 -6.50 6.48 -2.70
C ALA A 36 -7.44 5.79 -3.70
N LEU A 37 -8.51 5.15 -3.22
CA LEU A 37 -9.51 4.52 -4.08
C LEU A 37 -10.25 5.55 -4.96
N ASN A 38 -10.61 6.71 -4.41
CA ASN A 38 -11.22 7.80 -5.18
C ASN A 38 -10.28 8.31 -6.27
N ILE A 39 -8.99 8.50 -5.96
CA ILE A 39 -7.99 8.92 -6.94
C ILE A 39 -7.85 7.88 -8.05
N LEU A 40 -7.72 6.59 -7.71
CA LEU A 40 -7.61 5.51 -8.70
C LEU A 40 -8.83 5.41 -9.60
N GLN A 41 -10.03 5.64 -9.05
CA GLN A 41 -11.26 5.73 -9.84
C GLN A 41 -11.23 6.92 -10.79
N ASN A 42 -10.84 8.11 -10.32
CA ASN A 42 -10.79 9.33 -11.12
C ASN A 42 -9.77 9.27 -12.26
N ILE A 43 -8.66 8.56 -12.08
CA ILE A 43 -7.67 8.34 -13.15
C ILE A 43 -7.97 7.10 -14.02
N ASN A 44 -9.19 6.55 -13.92
CA ASN A 44 -9.69 5.42 -14.69
C ASN A 44 -8.83 4.16 -14.60
N TYR A 45 -8.29 3.85 -13.41
CA TYR A 45 -7.61 2.58 -13.21
C TYR A 45 -8.59 1.42 -13.37
N ASP A 46 -8.21 0.41 -14.14
CA ASP A 46 -9.05 -0.73 -14.53
C ASP A 46 -8.50 -2.07 -14.04
N GLY A 47 -7.42 -2.07 -13.25
CA GLY A 47 -6.84 -3.25 -12.61
C GLY A 47 -7.51 -3.65 -11.28
N ILE A 48 -6.82 -4.52 -10.54
CA ILE A 48 -7.21 -4.96 -9.18
C ILE A 48 -6.50 -4.09 -8.13
N VAL A 49 -7.21 -3.70 -7.08
CA VAL A 49 -6.66 -3.01 -5.92
C VAL A 49 -6.91 -3.86 -4.67
N TYR A 50 -5.84 -4.31 -4.00
CA TYR A 50 -5.92 -4.99 -2.71
C TYR A 50 -5.85 -3.99 -1.57
N VAL A 51 -6.81 -4.10 -0.66
CA VAL A 51 -6.98 -3.20 0.49
C VAL A 51 -6.89 -4.06 1.76
N PRO A 52 -5.85 -3.91 2.61
CA PRO A 52 -5.67 -4.67 3.85
C PRO A 52 -6.55 -4.12 5.00
N GLU A 53 -7.75 -3.66 4.65
CA GLU A 53 -8.78 -3.22 5.59
C GLU A 53 -10.05 -4.00 5.28
N LEU A 54 -10.83 -4.28 6.33
CA LEU A 54 -12.14 -4.89 6.14
C LEU A 54 -13.05 -3.92 5.39
N LYS A 55 -13.91 -4.49 4.53
CA LYS A 55 -14.98 -3.73 3.90
C LYS A 55 -16.04 -3.28 4.91
N ASP A 56 -16.37 -4.18 5.84
CA ASP A 56 -17.40 -4.04 6.88
C ASP A 56 -16.81 -4.40 8.26
N GLU A 57 -17.48 -4.06 9.36
CA GLU A 57 -16.91 -4.23 10.72
C GLU A 57 -16.79 -5.69 11.21
N THR A 58 -17.22 -6.67 10.41
CA THR A 58 -17.21 -8.09 10.81
C THR A 58 -15.88 -8.75 10.46
N PRO A 59 -15.17 -9.35 11.44
CA PRO A 59 -13.94 -10.09 11.18
C PRO A 59 -14.20 -11.30 10.26
N VAL A 60 -13.43 -11.41 9.17
CA VAL A 60 -13.54 -12.53 8.22
C VAL A 60 -12.70 -13.75 8.67
N PHE A 61 -11.54 -13.50 9.28
CA PHE A 61 -10.62 -14.53 9.74
C PHE A 61 -10.66 -14.70 11.27
N LYS A 62 -10.36 -15.92 11.73
CA LYS A 62 -10.40 -16.29 13.15
C LYS A 62 -9.07 -15.99 13.84
N THR A 63 -7.96 -15.95 13.10
CA THR A 63 -6.61 -15.78 13.66
C THR A 63 -5.82 -14.67 12.98
N LYS A 64 -4.78 -14.19 13.67
CA LYS A 64 -3.82 -13.22 13.13
C LYS A 64 -2.89 -13.84 12.07
N ASP A 65 -2.72 -15.16 12.06
CA ASP A 65 -1.89 -15.82 11.05
C ASP A 65 -2.62 -15.93 9.71
N GLU A 66 -3.93 -16.20 9.73
CA GLU A 66 -4.79 -16.12 8.55
C GLU A 66 -4.78 -14.70 7.96
N GLN A 67 -4.81 -13.69 8.82
CA GLN A 67 -4.68 -12.28 8.43
C GLN A 67 -3.43 -12.02 7.60
N VAL A 68 -2.26 -12.26 8.20
CA VAL A 68 -0.98 -11.90 7.57
C VAL A 68 -0.68 -12.79 6.37
N SER A 69 -1.22 -14.02 6.35
CA SER A 69 -1.16 -14.91 5.19
C SER A 69 -1.92 -14.33 3.99
N TRP A 70 -3.14 -13.84 4.20
CA TRP A 70 -3.93 -13.19 3.13
C TRP A 70 -3.22 -11.93 2.58
N GLU A 71 -2.68 -11.08 3.47
CA GLU A 71 -1.92 -9.89 3.08
C GLU A 71 -0.69 -10.28 2.23
N ARG A 72 0.05 -11.31 2.67
CA ARG A 72 1.21 -11.86 1.95
C ARG A 72 0.84 -12.39 0.56
N ASP A 73 -0.26 -13.13 0.45
CA ASP A 73 -0.73 -13.67 -0.83
C ASP A 73 -1.15 -12.56 -1.80
N CYS A 74 -1.77 -11.48 -1.29
CA CYS A 74 -2.05 -10.28 -2.08
C CYS A 74 -0.76 -9.63 -2.60
N TYR A 75 0.27 -9.53 -1.76
CA TYR A 75 1.56 -8.95 -2.15
C TYR A 75 2.27 -9.80 -3.21
N MET A 76 2.26 -11.13 -3.06
CA MET A 76 2.81 -12.05 -4.06
C MET A 76 2.13 -11.89 -5.43
N ASN A 77 0.80 -11.74 -5.42
CA ASN A 77 -0.02 -11.63 -6.62
C ASN A 77 -0.04 -10.21 -7.24
N SER A 78 0.47 -9.21 -6.53
CA SER A 78 0.51 -7.82 -7.02
C SER A 78 1.65 -7.57 -7.99
N ASN A 79 1.43 -6.66 -8.93
CA ASN A 79 2.46 -6.11 -9.80
C ASN A 79 3.17 -4.94 -9.12
N VAL A 80 2.42 -4.16 -8.34
CA VAL A 80 2.93 -2.99 -7.61
C VAL A 80 2.51 -3.07 -6.14
N LEU A 81 3.46 -2.83 -5.27
CA LEU A 81 3.27 -2.65 -3.84
C LEU A 81 3.43 -1.15 -3.54
N LEU A 82 2.32 -0.45 -3.38
CA LEU A 82 2.33 0.98 -3.09
C LEU A 82 2.41 1.18 -1.58
N PHE A 83 3.52 1.73 -1.11
CA PHE A 83 3.73 2.09 0.28
C PHE A 83 3.50 3.59 0.48
N TRP A 84 2.35 3.95 1.03
CA TRP A 84 2.10 5.31 1.52
C TRP A 84 2.24 5.34 3.04
N VAL A 85 3.17 6.15 3.56
CA VAL A 85 3.50 6.17 5.00
C VAL A 85 3.20 7.54 5.63
N PRO A 86 1.92 7.89 5.85
CA PRO A 86 1.50 9.14 6.51
C PRO A 86 1.64 9.05 8.03
N ARG A 87 2.83 8.63 8.48
CA ARG A 87 3.10 8.23 9.87
C ARG A 87 2.95 9.41 10.83
N LYS A 88 2.19 9.17 11.90
CA LYS A 88 1.97 10.13 13.00
C LYS A 88 2.12 9.42 14.35
N PHE A 89 2.85 10.04 15.27
CA PHE A 89 2.92 9.58 16.65
C PHE A 89 1.81 10.24 17.49
N PRO A 90 1.08 9.52 18.36
CA PRO A 90 1.14 8.07 18.60
C PRO A 90 0.15 7.25 17.75
N SER A 91 -0.72 7.89 16.97
CA SER A 91 -1.94 7.28 16.40
C SER A 91 -1.73 6.37 15.18
N MET A 92 -0.65 6.55 14.43
CA MET A 92 -0.42 5.89 13.13
C MET A 92 1.06 5.60 12.90
N LEU A 93 1.62 4.69 13.71
CA LEU A 93 3.07 4.40 13.71
C LEU A 93 3.55 3.53 12.54
N GLY A 94 2.71 2.67 11.95
CA GLY A 94 3.13 1.81 10.84
C GLY A 94 4.34 0.93 11.15
N LEU A 95 4.32 0.25 12.31
CA LEU A 95 5.45 -0.59 12.76
C LEU A 95 5.64 -1.80 11.83
N THR A 96 4.57 -2.54 11.53
CA THR A 96 4.59 -3.66 10.58
C THR A 96 5.00 -3.21 9.18
N THR A 97 4.55 -2.03 8.76
CA THR A 97 4.89 -1.44 7.45
C THR A 97 6.41 -1.30 7.24
N ASN A 98 7.20 -1.06 8.29
CA ASN A 98 8.66 -1.04 8.16
C ASN A 98 9.22 -2.40 7.72
N VAL A 99 8.71 -3.47 8.34
CA VAL A 99 9.15 -4.84 8.06
C VAL A 99 8.69 -5.25 6.67
N GLU A 100 7.43 -4.97 6.32
CA GLU A 100 6.88 -5.27 4.99
C GLU A 100 7.64 -4.53 3.89
N PHE A 101 7.90 -3.23 4.07
CA PHE A 101 8.65 -2.44 3.10
C PHE A 101 10.04 -3.03 2.89
N GLY A 102 10.80 -3.28 3.96
CA GLY A 102 12.14 -3.87 3.87
C GLY A 102 12.13 -5.27 3.26
N TYR A 103 11.17 -6.12 3.63
CA TYR A 103 11.06 -7.49 3.11
C TYR A 103 10.80 -7.52 1.61
N TRP A 104 9.90 -6.66 1.12
CA TRP A 104 9.50 -6.64 -0.28
C TRP A 104 10.37 -5.75 -1.16
N LEU A 105 11.26 -4.95 -0.59
CA LEU A 105 11.99 -3.92 -1.34
C LEU A 105 12.77 -4.49 -2.53
N LYS A 106 13.40 -5.66 -2.37
CA LYS A 106 14.19 -6.32 -3.42
C LYS A 106 13.34 -7.00 -4.51
N SER A 107 12.03 -7.11 -4.32
CA SER A 107 11.12 -7.63 -5.36
C SER A 107 11.03 -6.71 -6.59
N LYS A 108 11.52 -5.47 -6.49
CA LYS A 108 11.39 -4.41 -7.50
C LYS A 108 9.94 -4.04 -7.84
N LYS A 109 8.98 -4.48 -7.02
CA LYS A 109 7.55 -4.13 -7.10
C LYS A 109 7.16 -2.91 -6.27
N CYS A 110 8.06 -2.38 -5.44
CA CYS A 110 7.72 -1.34 -4.48
C CYS A 110 7.78 0.06 -5.08
N ILE A 111 6.78 0.88 -4.75
CA ILE A 111 6.81 2.33 -4.92
C ILE A 111 6.45 2.99 -3.59
N TYR A 112 7.18 4.03 -3.22
CA TYR A 112 7.14 4.58 -1.86
C TYR A 112 6.91 6.09 -1.85
N GLY A 113 6.05 6.51 -0.92
CA GLY A 113 5.83 7.92 -0.63
C GLY A 113 5.39 8.17 0.80
N ARG A 114 5.55 9.43 1.21
CA ARG A 114 5.15 9.92 2.54
C ARG A 114 4.97 11.45 2.51
N PRO A 115 4.03 12.02 3.30
CA PRO A 115 3.96 13.47 3.52
C PRO A 115 5.27 14.03 4.10
N ASP A 116 5.62 15.28 3.79
CA ASP A 116 6.88 15.90 4.25
C ASP A 116 7.07 15.93 5.77
N GLY A 117 5.97 16.02 6.53
CA GLY A 117 5.99 15.98 8.00
C GLY A 117 5.88 14.58 8.60
N ALA A 118 6.01 13.49 7.82
CA ALA A 118 5.84 12.14 8.35
C ALA A 118 6.89 11.80 9.40
N TYR A 119 6.43 11.29 10.54
CA TYR A 119 7.28 11.10 11.72
C TYR A 119 8.35 10.03 11.50
N ARG A 120 9.65 10.33 11.63
CA ARG A 120 10.76 9.34 11.59
C ARG A 120 10.71 8.39 10.37
N THR A 121 10.63 8.92 9.16
CA THR A 121 10.68 8.12 7.91
C THR A 121 12.05 8.09 7.24
N HIS A 122 13.06 8.79 7.78
CA HIS A 122 14.39 8.92 7.17
C HIS A 122 15.02 7.59 6.71
N TYR A 123 14.90 6.52 7.50
CA TYR A 123 15.47 5.23 7.11
C TYR A 123 14.75 4.58 5.92
N LEU A 124 13.43 4.77 5.81
CA LEU A 124 12.66 4.31 4.63
C LEU A 124 13.08 5.09 3.38
N ASP A 125 13.25 6.42 3.53
CA ASP A 125 13.71 7.30 2.46
C ASP A 125 15.11 6.90 1.97
N TRP A 126 16.06 6.67 2.90
CA TRP A 126 17.41 6.20 2.59
C TRP A 126 17.42 4.84 1.90
N LEU A 127 16.64 3.88 2.41
CA LEU A 127 16.60 2.53 1.87
C LEU A 127 15.95 2.50 0.46
N TYR A 128 14.93 3.32 0.22
CA TYR A 128 14.33 3.48 -1.09
C TYR A 128 15.33 4.07 -2.10
N ASN A 129 16.09 5.08 -1.68
CA ASN A 129 17.16 5.64 -2.50
C ASN A 129 18.26 4.60 -2.79
N LEU A 130 18.71 3.85 -1.78
CA LEU A 130 19.74 2.83 -1.97
C LEU A 130 19.32 1.76 -2.99
N GLU A 131 18.10 1.26 -2.91
CA GLU A 131 17.64 0.13 -3.72
C GLU A 131 17.07 0.51 -5.09
N TYR A 132 16.58 1.74 -5.25
CA TYR A 132 15.88 2.20 -6.46
C TYR A 132 16.49 3.45 -7.09
N ASN A 133 17.44 4.12 -6.43
CA ASN A 133 17.95 5.45 -6.78
C ASN A 133 16.82 6.50 -6.92
N LYS A 134 15.82 6.42 -6.03
CA LYS A 134 14.63 7.29 -6.04
C LYS A 134 14.42 7.98 -4.70
N ASN A 135 13.82 9.16 -4.76
CA ASN A 135 13.34 9.89 -3.58
C ASN A 135 11.87 9.51 -3.30
N PRO A 136 11.41 9.60 -2.04
CA PRO A 136 9.99 9.41 -1.72
C PRO A 136 9.11 10.42 -2.46
N ILE A 137 7.97 9.96 -2.96
CA ILE A 137 6.93 10.84 -3.51
C ILE A 137 6.13 11.43 -2.34
N ASN A 138 5.93 12.75 -2.30
CA ASN A 138 5.27 13.43 -1.18
C ASN A 138 3.76 13.71 -1.40
N SER A 139 3.22 13.32 -2.55
CA SER A 139 1.79 13.38 -2.88
C SER A 139 1.21 11.98 -3.06
N LEU A 140 0.10 11.68 -2.39
CA LEU A 140 -0.62 10.42 -2.56
C LEU A 140 -1.12 10.27 -4.01
N GLU A 141 -1.60 11.36 -4.62
CA GLU A 141 -2.08 11.37 -5.99
C GLU A 141 -0.97 11.03 -6.98
N GLU A 142 0.20 11.68 -6.85
CA GLU A 142 1.33 11.41 -7.73
C GLU A 142 1.86 9.99 -7.54
N LEU A 143 1.94 9.51 -6.30
CA LEU A 143 2.34 8.15 -6.00
C LEU A 143 1.42 7.13 -6.68
N LEU A 144 0.10 7.36 -6.67
CA LEU A 144 -0.89 6.49 -7.32
C LEU A 144 -0.78 6.53 -8.84
N LYS A 145 -0.58 7.72 -9.43
CA LYS A 145 -0.36 7.85 -10.89
C LYS A 145 0.85 7.04 -11.34
N GLN A 146 1.97 7.14 -10.60
CA GLN A 146 3.18 6.39 -10.91
C GLN A 146 2.98 4.87 -10.67
N ALA A 147 2.25 4.47 -9.63
CA ALA A 147 1.89 3.07 -9.42
C ALA A 147 1.04 2.50 -10.58
N VAL A 148 0.11 3.28 -11.13
CA VAL A 148 -0.68 2.85 -12.29
C VAL A 148 0.21 2.64 -13.52
N LYS A 149 1.13 3.56 -13.82
CA LYS A 149 2.11 3.42 -14.92
C LYS A 149 2.96 2.15 -14.74
N MET A 150 3.51 1.95 -13.54
CA MET A 150 4.29 0.77 -13.20
C MET A 150 3.49 -0.53 -13.34
N SER A 151 2.19 -0.52 -12.99
CA SER A 151 1.31 -1.68 -13.15
C SER A 151 1.04 -2.04 -14.62
N LYS A 152 1.27 -1.09 -15.55
CA LYS A 152 1.18 -1.29 -17.01
C LYS A 152 2.52 -1.69 -17.64
N GLY A 153 3.59 -1.81 -16.85
CA GLY A 153 4.94 -2.12 -17.31
C GLY A 153 5.70 -0.91 -17.88
N GLU A 154 5.22 0.30 -17.65
CA GLU A 154 5.92 1.52 -18.04
C GLU A 154 7.15 1.73 -17.13
N GLN A 155 8.28 2.13 -17.72
CA GLN A 155 9.47 2.51 -16.94
C GLN A 155 9.21 3.82 -16.18
N LEU A 156 9.57 3.81 -14.90
CA LEU A 156 9.42 4.92 -13.96
C LEU A 156 10.74 5.66 -13.74
#